data_AF-A0A8T8WUY3-F1
#
_entry.id   AF-A0A8T8WUY3-F1
#
_cell.length_a   1.000
_cell.length_b   1.000
_cell.length_c   1.000
_cell.angle_alpha   90.00
_cell.angle_beta   90.00
_cell.angle_gamma   90.00
#
_symmetry.space_group_name_H-M   'P 1'
#
loop_
_entity.id
_entity.type
_entity.pdbx_description
1 polymer ?
#
loop_
_entity_poly.entity_id
_entity_poly.type
_entity_poly.pdbx_seq_one_letter_code
_entity_poly.pdbx_strand_id
1 'polypeptide(L)'
;MDIYGLDGRPLRQLWKAGAQAYRRVVAEDLRILAYSMGGTQISVSHNSVIHMIEAQARYLGKLITAVIEARSQGRTLALRIRPDVLQAYNEQLQSLLSKTSWADARCSSWYKTEDGRNVHSWPKNVGQYQAELAQVHWGDFIVEGSASTSVQKRADWGNDRIRWFWMGLAAVGLMVVTMTMGVRNERAEGVSTASGV
;
A
#
# COMPACT_ATOMS: atom_id res chain seq x y z
N MET A 1 -1.29 0.13 29.66
CA MET A 1 -0.05 0.70 29.09
C MET A 1 -0.42 1.98 28.37
N ASP A 2 0.21 3.10 28.71
CA ASP A 2 -0.05 4.39 28.08
C ASP A 2 0.97 4.62 26.97
N ILE A 3 0.47 4.62 25.73
CA ILE A 3 1.27 4.81 24.51
C ILE A 3 0.94 6.21 23.99
N TYR A 4 1.97 7.00 23.73
CA TYR A 4 1.84 8.37 23.24
C TYR A 4 2.41 8.49 21.83
N GLY A 5 1.69 9.20 20.97
CA GLY A 5 2.15 9.64 19.64
C GLY A 5 3.20 10.75 19.74
N LEU A 6 3.66 11.23 18.58
CA LEU A 6 4.72 12.24 18.51
C LEU A 6 4.34 13.56 19.18
N ASP A 7 3.07 13.95 19.08
CA ASP A 7 2.55 15.18 19.67
C ASP A 7 2.13 15.01 21.15
N GLY A 8 2.58 13.94 21.81
CA GLY A 8 2.14 13.61 23.18
C GLY A 8 0.67 13.19 23.26
N ARG A 9 0.02 12.93 22.13
CA ARG A 9 -1.37 12.47 22.07
C ARG A 9 -1.47 10.99 22.48
N PRO A 10 -2.29 10.63 23.47
CA PRO A 10 -2.42 9.23 23.87
C PRO A 10 -3.12 8.42 22.79
N LEU A 11 -2.66 7.20 22.53
CA LEU A 11 -3.23 6.28 21.55
C LEU A 11 -4.73 6.01 21.80
N ARG A 12 -5.15 6.01 23.08
CA ARG A 12 -6.57 5.88 23.46
C ARG A 12 -7.44 7.00 22.89
N GLN A 13 -6.90 8.21 22.75
CA GLN A 13 -7.63 9.33 22.16
C GLN A 13 -7.68 9.20 20.64
N LEU A 14 -6.59 8.75 20.00
CA LEU A 14 -6.56 8.49 18.55
C LEU A 14 -7.56 7.39 18.14
N TRP A 15 -7.75 6.38 18.97
CA TRP A 15 -8.62 5.23 18.67
C TRP A 15 -10.01 5.32 19.28
N LYS A 16 -10.40 6.47 19.85
CA LYS A 16 -11.72 6.64 20.47
C LYS A 16 -12.87 6.39 19.49
N ALA A 17 -12.68 6.76 18.22
CA ALA A 17 -13.64 6.54 17.12
C ALA A 17 -13.40 5.22 16.33
N GLY A 18 -12.58 4.32 16.88
CA GLY A 18 -12.19 3.06 16.25
C GLY A 18 -10.72 3.04 15.84
N ALA A 19 -10.07 1.89 16.04
CA ALA A 19 -8.67 1.70 15.71
C ALA A 19 -8.44 1.71 14.19
N GLN A 20 -7.59 2.62 13.72
CA GLN A 20 -7.19 2.73 12.32
C GLN A 20 -5.69 2.51 12.19
N ALA A 21 -5.29 1.72 11.19
CA ALA A 21 -3.89 1.44 10.92
C ALA A 21 -3.66 1.13 9.44
N TYR A 22 -2.63 1.73 8.85
CA TYR A 22 -2.20 1.44 7.50
C TYR A 22 -1.66 0.02 7.43
N ARG A 23 -2.19 -0.76 6.49
CA ARG A 23 -1.91 -2.20 6.33
C ARG A 23 -2.10 -3.01 7.62
N ARG A 24 -2.85 -2.48 8.60
CA ARG A 24 -3.02 -3.09 9.93
C ARG A 24 -1.69 -3.28 10.68
N VAL A 25 -0.68 -2.48 10.34
CA VAL A 25 0.69 -2.54 10.91
C VAL A 25 1.17 -1.18 11.41
N VAL A 26 0.77 -0.08 10.78
CA VAL A 26 1.28 1.26 11.13
C VAL A 26 0.12 2.16 11.55
N ALA A 27 0.09 2.54 12.83
CA ALA A 27 -0.90 3.49 13.36
C ALA A 27 -0.55 4.94 12.99
N GLU A 28 -1.56 5.82 13.00
CA GLU A 28 -1.35 7.25 12.86
C GLU A 28 -0.46 7.78 13.99
N ASP A 29 0.46 8.69 13.64
CA ASP A 29 1.24 9.49 14.59
C ASP A 29 2.20 8.71 15.52
N LEU A 30 2.35 7.40 15.28
CA LEU A 30 3.29 6.55 15.98
C LEU A 30 4.44 6.16 15.06
N ARG A 31 5.67 6.41 15.52
CA ARG A 31 6.88 5.88 14.89
C ARG A 31 6.85 4.36 15.03
N ILE A 32 6.45 3.68 13.96
CA ILE A 32 6.45 2.21 13.80
C ILE A 32 5.86 1.49 15.02
N LEU A 33 4.56 1.64 15.26
CA LEU A 33 3.85 0.81 16.25
C LEU A 33 3.11 -0.32 15.55
N ALA A 34 3.72 -1.51 15.54
CA ALA A 34 3.12 -2.75 15.07
C ALA A 34 2.13 -3.32 16.10
N TYR A 35 0.95 -2.72 16.22
CA TYR A 35 -0.11 -3.27 17.04
C TYR A 35 -0.85 -4.38 16.28
N SER A 36 -0.24 -5.57 16.23
CA SER A 36 -0.86 -6.76 15.64
C SER A 36 -0.87 -7.99 16.56
N MET A 37 -0.51 -7.84 17.84
CA MET A 37 -0.32 -9.01 18.71
C MET A 37 -1.40 -9.25 19.77
N GLY A 38 -2.59 -8.64 19.67
CA GLY A 38 -3.68 -9.09 20.55
C GLY A 38 -4.98 -8.31 20.66
N GLY A 39 -5.16 -7.17 19.96
CA GLY A 39 -6.35 -6.33 20.21
C GLY A 39 -7.27 -6.08 19.03
N THR A 40 -6.74 -5.91 17.83
CA THR A 40 -7.55 -5.45 16.70
C THR A 40 -6.84 -5.79 15.41
N GLN A 41 -7.62 -6.15 14.38
CA GLN A 41 -7.24 -6.11 12.97
C GLN A 41 -6.65 -7.38 12.34
N ILE A 42 -7.15 -8.58 12.67
CA ILE A 42 -6.77 -9.82 11.96
C ILE A 42 -8.01 -10.68 11.75
N SER A 43 -8.33 -11.05 10.51
CA SER A 43 -9.46 -11.95 10.24
C SER A 43 -9.13 -13.34 10.80
N VAL A 44 -9.80 -13.74 11.87
CA VAL A 44 -9.69 -15.11 12.41
C VAL A 44 -10.62 -16.07 11.66
N SER A 45 -11.64 -15.58 10.96
CA SER A 45 -12.75 -16.41 10.49
C SER A 45 -12.52 -17.15 9.16
N HIS A 46 -11.63 -16.69 8.29
CA HIS A 46 -11.38 -17.31 6.98
C HIS A 46 -9.92 -17.33 6.51
N ASN A 47 -9.01 -16.72 7.29
CA ASN A 47 -7.57 -16.70 6.99
C ASN A 47 -6.77 -17.25 8.17
N SER A 48 -5.59 -17.82 7.89
CA SER A 48 -4.65 -18.21 8.94
C SER A 48 -4.01 -16.97 9.56
N VAL A 49 -4.23 -16.79 10.86
CA VAL A 49 -3.60 -15.73 11.66
C VAL A 49 -2.07 -15.80 11.59
N ILE A 50 -1.50 -17.00 11.50
CA ILE A 50 -0.04 -17.23 11.43
C ILE A 50 0.52 -16.58 10.17
N HIS A 51 -0.08 -16.86 9.01
CA HIS A 51 0.36 -16.29 7.74
C HIS A 51 0.21 -14.76 7.67
N MET A 52 -0.79 -14.20 8.35
CA MET A 52 -0.94 -12.75 8.47
C MET A 52 0.16 -12.16 9.34
N ILE A 53 0.43 -12.73 10.52
CA ILE A 53 1.48 -12.26 11.44
C ILE A 53 2.86 -12.36 10.78
N GLU A 54 3.15 -13.43 10.07
CA GLU A 54 4.41 -13.59 9.33
C GLU A 54 4.61 -12.49 8.27
N ALA A 55 3.55 -12.15 7.53
CA ALA A 55 3.61 -11.07 6.53
C ALA A 55 3.89 -9.73 7.18
N GLN A 56 3.25 -9.46 8.32
CA GLN A 56 3.46 -8.25 9.12
C GLN A 56 4.86 -8.18 9.69
N ALA A 57 5.38 -9.28 10.24
CA ALA A 57 6.73 -9.36 10.77
C ALA A 57 7.77 -9.09 9.70
N ARG A 58 7.61 -9.67 8.49
CA ARG A 58 8.48 -9.37 7.34
C ARG A 58 8.41 -7.91 6.91
N TYR A 59 7.21 -7.33 6.85
CA TYR A 59 7.02 -5.92 6.50
C TYR A 59 7.68 -4.98 7.53
N LEU A 60 7.44 -5.24 8.81
CA LEU A 60 8.04 -4.52 9.93
C LEU A 60 9.56 -4.63 9.92
N GLY A 61 10.09 -5.83 9.66
CA GLY A 61 11.52 -6.07 9.53
C GLY A 61 12.17 -5.15 8.50
N LYS A 62 11.55 -4.96 7.33
CA LYS A 62 12.06 -4.04 6.29
C LYS A 62 12.11 -2.59 6.76
N LEU A 63 11.11 -2.13 7.50
CA LEU A 63 11.08 -0.77 8.06
C LEU A 63 12.17 -0.58 9.12
N ILE A 64 12.29 -1.55 10.04
CA ILE A 64 13.28 -1.52 11.12
C ILE A 64 14.70 -1.60 10.56
N THR A 65 14.96 -2.47 9.58
CA THR A 65 16.27 -2.58 8.92
C THR A 65 16.71 -1.24 8.34
N ALA A 66 15.81 -0.48 7.68
CA ALA A 66 16.15 0.84 7.15
C ALA A 66 16.56 1.84 8.26
N VAL A 67 15.91 1.78 9.43
CA VAL A 67 16.26 2.62 10.59
C VAL A 67 17.59 2.19 11.20
N ILE A 68 17.85 0.89 11.32
CA ILE A 68 19.12 0.34 11.82
C ILE A 68 20.28 0.70 10.88
N GLU A 69 20.10 0.57 9.56
CA GLU A 69 21.08 0.97 8.54
C GLU A 69 21.41 2.46 8.62
N ALA A 70 20.41 3.32 8.82
CA ALA A 70 20.65 4.75 9.02
C ALA A 70 21.48 4.99 10.29
N ARG A 71 21.12 4.33 11.38
CA ARG A 71 21.79 4.48 12.67
C ARG A 71 23.24 3.98 12.65
N SER A 72 23.52 2.87 11.96
CA SER A 72 24.89 2.35 11.83
C SER A 72 25.83 3.30 11.06
N GLN A 73 25.26 4.19 10.25
CA GLN A 73 25.97 5.26 9.54
C GLN A 73 26.02 6.58 10.33
N GLY A 74 25.61 6.58 11.60
CA GLY A 74 25.55 7.79 12.43
C GLY A 74 24.44 8.77 12.01
N ARG A 75 23.43 8.29 11.27
CA ARG A 75 22.30 9.10 10.78
C ARG A 75 21.02 8.81 11.54
N THR A 76 20.09 9.76 11.51
CA THR A 76 18.76 9.61 12.09
C THR A 76 17.74 9.35 10.99
N LEU A 77 16.80 8.46 11.27
CA LEU A 77 15.68 8.15 10.38
C LEU A 77 14.42 7.95 11.22
N ALA A 78 13.40 8.75 10.92
CA ALA A 78 12.06 8.57 11.42
C ALA A 78 11.10 8.36 10.25
N LEU A 79 10.22 7.37 10.39
CA LEU A 79 9.21 7.01 9.41
C LEU A 79 7.84 7.23 10.03
N ARG A 80 7.00 8.01 9.36
CA ARG A 80 5.60 8.28 9.74
C ARG A 80 4.71 8.07 8.54
N ILE A 81 3.56 7.40 8.69
CA ILE A 81 2.63 7.25 7.56
C ILE A 81 2.00 8.60 7.22
N ARG A 82 1.80 8.90 5.93
CA ARG A 82 1.02 10.10 5.59
C ARG A 82 -0.46 9.93 6.00
N PRO A 83 -1.09 10.96 6.59
CA PRO A 83 -2.50 10.89 6.99
C PRO A 83 -3.48 10.64 5.83
N ASP A 84 -3.24 11.23 4.67
CA ASP A 84 -4.07 11.05 3.47
C ASP A 84 -4.06 9.59 2.98
N VAL A 85 -2.89 8.95 2.95
CA VAL A 85 -2.73 7.53 2.58
C VAL A 85 -3.42 6.63 3.58
N LEU A 86 -3.26 6.92 4.88
CA LEU A 86 -3.92 6.17 5.93
C LEU A 86 -5.45 6.26 5.78
N GLN A 87 -5.99 7.46 5.58
CA GLN A 87 -7.41 7.67 5.40
C GLN A 87 -7.95 6.94 4.17
N ALA A 88 -7.33 7.14 3.01
CA ALA A 88 -7.74 6.50 1.75
C ALA A 88 -7.72 4.96 1.86
N TYR A 89 -6.69 4.41 2.51
CA TYR A 89 -6.61 2.97 2.76
C TYR A 89 -7.76 2.47 3.64
N ASN A 90 -8.07 3.17 4.74
CA ASN A 90 -9.17 2.79 5.63
C ASN A 90 -10.54 2.91 4.94
N GLU A 91 -10.76 3.96 4.16
CA GLU A 91 -12.00 4.14 3.38
C GLU A 91 -12.19 3.02 2.36
N GLN A 92 -11.13 2.65 1.64
CA GLN A 92 -11.14 1.52 0.72
C GLN A 92 -11.47 0.22 1.45
N LEU A 93 -10.86 -0.03 2.61
CA LEU A 93 -11.15 -1.23 3.40
C LEU A 93 -12.60 -1.29 3.89
N GLN A 94 -13.15 -0.16 4.37
CA GLN A 94 -14.55 -0.12 4.79
C GLN A 94 -15.50 -0.35 3.61
N SER A 95 -15.20 0.18 2.42
CA SER A 95 -15.98 -0.06 1.20
C SER A 95 -15.98 -1.53 0.76
N LEU A 96 -14.90 -2.27 1.05
CA LEU A 96 -14.86 -3.71 0.81
C LEU A 96 -15.61 -4.48 1.90
N LEU A 97 -15.45 -4.09 3.16
CA LEU A 97 -16.12 -4.71 4.29
C LEU A 97 -17.64 -4.56 4.22
N SER A 98 -18.15 -3.44 3.72
CA SER A 98 -19.60 -3.20 3.54
C SER A 98 -20.26 -4.20 2.58
N LYS A 99 -19.48 -4.87 1.71
CA LYS A 99 -19.95 -5.90 0.76
C LYS A 99 -19.88 -7.32 1.32
N THR A 100 -19.43 -7.49 2.56
CA THR A 100 -19.28 -8.81 3.19
C THR A 100 -20.47 -9.12 4.10
N SER A 101 -20.66 -10.40 4.44
CA SER A 101 -21.67 -10.81 5.42
C SER A 101 -21.47 -10.17 6.80
N TRP A 102 -20.25 -9.74 7.13
CA TRP A 102 -19.96 -9.03 8.37
C TRP A 102 -20.58 -7.62 8.43
N ALA A 103 -21.05 -7.08 7.31
CA ALA A 103 -21.73 -5.79 7.27
C ALA A 103 -23.26 -5.89 7.39
N ASP A 104 -23.85 -7.09 7.45
CA ASP A 104 -25.31 -7.24 7.60
C ASP A 104 -25.78 -6.55 8.90
N ALA A 105 -26.72 -5.61 8.78
CA ALA A 105 -27.26 -4.83 9.88
C ALA A 105 -27.94 -5.71 10.96
N ARG A 106 -28.38 -6.91 10.60
CA ARG A 106 -29.04 -7.86 11.50
C ARG A 106 -28.06 -8.69 12.33
N CYS A 107 -26.76 -8.61 12.05
CA CYS A 107 -25.72 -9.35 12.76
C CYS A 107 -24.96 -8.40 13.72
N SER A 108 -25.25 -8.51 15.01
CA SER A 108 -24.47 -7.86 16.08
C SER A 108 -23.24 -8.73 16.38
N SER A 109 -22.04 -8.22 16.08
CA SER A 109 -20.79 -8.95 16.34
C SER A 109 -19.80 -8.03 17.03
N TRP A 110 -18.93 -8.61 17.86
CA TRP A 110 -17.80 -7.92 18.53
C TRP A 110 -16.88 -7.16 17.56
N TYR A 111 -16.93 -7.46 16.25
CA TYR A 111 -16.10 -6.80 15.24
C TYR A 111 -16.57 -5.38 14.86
N LYS A 112 -17.81 -5.02 15.22
CA LYS A 112 -18.40 -3.72 14.89
C LYS A 112 -18.22 -2.73 16.05
N THR A 113 -17.89 -1.50 15.72
CA THR A 113 -17.99 -0.37 16.65
C THR A 113 -19.45 0.00 16.89
N GLU A 114 -19.72 0.85 17.88
CA GLU A 114 -21.06 1.42 18.14
C GLU A 114 -21.62 2.12 16.89
N ASP A 115 -20.74 2.78 16.11
CA ASP A 115 -21.06 3.40 14.81
C ASP A 115 -21.24 2.39 13.65
N GLY A 116 -21.25 1.08 13.92
CA GLY A 116 -21.46 0.01 12.94
C GLY A 116 -20.26 -0.30 12.03
N ARG A 117 -19.10 0.35 12.22
CA ARG A 117 -17.89 0.12 11.39
C ARG A 117 -17.21 -1.18 11.81
N ASN A 118 -16.85 -2.02 10.83
CA ASN A 118 -16.03 -3.19 11.11
C ASN A 118 -14.55 -2.79 11.14
N VAL A 119 -13.97 -2.74 12.35
CA VAL A 119 -12.56 -2.36 12.53
C VAL A 119 -11.63 -3.58 12.59
N HIS A 120 -12.19 -4.79 12.73
CA HIS A 120 -11.42 -5.98 13.05
C HIS A 120 -11.14 -6.89 11.84
N SER A 121 -12.11 -7.08 10.95
CA SER A 121 -12.05 -8.10 9.91
C SER A 121 -11.28 -7.62 8.66
N TRP A 122 -10.48 -8.51 8.08
CA TRP A 122 -9.85 -8.31 6.77
C TRP A 122 -10.76 -8.86 5.66
N PRO A 123 -11.22 -8.06 4.67
CA PRO A 123 -12.20 -8.53 3.68
C PRO A 123 -11.62 -9.41 2.57
N LYS A 124 -10.30 -9.46 2.43
CA LYS A 124 -9.59 -10.14 1.33
C LYS A 124 -9.01 -11.50 1.77
N ASN A 125 -8.43 -12.23 0.83
CA ASN A 125 -7.71 -13.48 1.14
C ASN A 125 -6.29 -13.21 1.67
N VAL A 126 -5.69 -14.22 2.32
CA VAL A 126 -4.35 -14.11 2.91
C VAL A 126 -3.24 -13.89 1.87
N GLY A 127 -3.35 -14.45 0.67
CA GLY A 127 -2.37 -14.26 -0.40
C GLY A 127 -2.31 -12.81 -0.89
N GLN A 128 -3.47 -12.16 -1.01
CA GLN A 128 -3.58 -10.73 -1.31
C GLN A 128 -2.96 -9.88 -0.19
N TYR A 129 -3.17 -10.26 1.07
CA TYR A 129 -2.55 -9.57 2.18
C TYR A 129 -1.02 -9.71 2.15
N GLN A 130 -0.50 -10.91 1.92
CA GLN A 130 0.92 -11.16 1.76
C GLN A 130 1.52 -10.37 0.59
N ALA A 131 0.80 -10.27 -0.54
CA ALA A 131 1.22 -9.50 -1.69
C ALA A 131 1.24 -7.99 -1.39
N GLU A 132 0.21 -7.47 -0.71
CA GLU A 132 0.19 -6.06 -0.27
C GLU A 132 1.40 -5.74 0.62
N LEU A 133 1.75 -6.63 1.57
CA LEU A 133 2.87 -6.46 2.47
C LEU A 133 4.23 -6.90 1.89
N ALA A 134 4.27 -7.44 0.67
CA ALA A 134 5.49 -7.95 0.07
C ALA A 134 6.51 -6.84 -0.21
N GLN A 135 6.06 -5.62 -0.51
CA GLN A 135 6.92 -4.47 -0.79
C GLN A 135 6.54 -3.29 0.08
N VAL A 136 7.56 -2.53 0.51
CA VAL A 136 7.39 -1.26 1.21
C VAL A 136 7.27 -0.15 0.17
N HIS A 137 6.14 0.54 0.18
CA HIS A 137 5.96 1.75 -0.61
C HIS A 137 6.51 2.90 0.21
N TRP A 138 7.81 3.16 0.07
CA TRP A 138 8.50 4.24 0.78
C TRP A 138 7.86 5.60 0.52
N GLY A 139 7.27 5.77 -0.67
CA GLY A 139 6.49 6.93 -1.04
C GLY A 139 5.15 7.07 -0.32
N ASP A 140 4.76 6.20 0.62
CA ASP A 140 3.58 6.38 1.49
C ASP A 140 3.94 7.02 2.84
N PHE A 141 5.24 7.10 3.14
CA PHE A 141 5.76 7.57 4.41
C PHE A 141 6.28 9.01 4.28
N ILE A 142 6.04 9.79 5.31
CA ILE A 142 6.78 11.00 5.66
C ILE A 142 8.07 10.54 6.33
N VAL A 143 9.19 10.89 5.70
CA VAL A 143 10.53 10.50 6.14
C VAL A 143 11.25 11.71 6.71
N GLU A 144 11.70 11.61 7.95
CA GLU A 144 12.39 12.68 8.66
C GLU A 144 13.78 12.21 9.13
N GLY A 145 14.73 13.15 9.27
CA GLY A 145 16.09 12.88 9.75
C GLY A 145 17.16 12.95 8.66
N SER A 146 18.42 12.80 9.07
CA SER A 146 19.59 12.96 8.18
C SER A 146 19.76 11.86 7.14
N ALA A 147 19.05 10.73 7.28
CA ALA A 147 18.98 9.68 6.27
C ALA A 147 17.76 9.78 5.34
N SER A 148 16.96 10.84 5.42
CA SER A 148 15.75 11.00 4.60
C SER A 148 16.01 10.86 3.10
N THR A 149 17.09 11.46 2.59
CA THR A 149 17.46 11.40 1.16
C THR A 149 17.68 9.98 0.64
N SER A 150 18.21 9.07 1.45
CA SER A 150 18.48 7.70 0.99
C SER A 150 17.20 6.88 0.84
N VAL A 151 16.21 7.11 1.71
CA VAL A 151 14.88 6.48 1.62
C VAL A 151 14.05 7.13 0.51
N GLN A 152 14.12 8.45 0.36
CA GLN A 152 13.46 9.15 -0.74
C GLN A 152 13.93 8.63 -2.10
N LYS A 153 15.25 8.43 -2.26
CA LYS A 153 15.83 7.83 -3.47
C LYS A 153 15.31 6.41 -3.75
N ARG A 154 15.05 5.62 -2.70
CA ARG A 154 14.42 4.28 -2.85
C ARG A 154 12.97 4.41 -3.34
N ALA A 155 12.22 5.42 -2.91
CA ALA A 155 10.87 5.70 -3.39
C ALA A 155 10.87 6.13 -4.87
N ASP A 156 11.73 7.09 -5.22
CA ASP A 156 11.83 7.66 -6.57
C ASP A 156 12.25 6.61 -7.60
N TRP A 157 13.22 5.76 -7.25
CA TRP A 157 13.67 4.66 -8.12
C TRP A 157 12.55 3.66 -8.43
N GLY A 158 11.66 3.39 -7.47
CA GLY A 158 10.47 2.56 -7.68
C GLY A 158 9.51 3.17 -8.70
N ASN A 159 9.25 4.47 -8.59
CA ASN A 159 8.40 5.21 -9.52
C ASN A 159 9.01 5.29 -10.93
N ASP A 160 10.31 5.52 -11.04
CA ASP A 160 10.98 5.61 -12.34
C ASP A 160 10.90 4.29 -13.11
N ARG A 161 11.02 3.13 -12.44
CA ARG A 161 10.82 1.84 -13.11
C ARG A 161 9.44 1.68 -13.73
N ILE A 162 8.41 2.17 -13.03
CA ILE A 162 7.04 2.17 -13.55
C ILE A 162 6.93 3.10 -14.75
N ARG A 163 7.53 4.30 -14.68
CA ARG A 163 7.56 5.25 -15.80
C ARG A 163 8.25 4.68 -17.04
N TRP A 164 9.42 4.05 -16.87
CA TRP A 164 10.14 3.39 -17.96
C TRP A 164 9.35 2.23 -18.58
N PHE A 165 8.61 1.46 -17.76
CA PHE A 165 7.72 0.42 -18.27
C PHE A 165 6.62 1.00 -19.17
N TRP A 166 5.95 2.07 -18.74
CA TRP A 166 4.93 2.75 -19.55
C TRP A 166 5.51 3.44 -20.79
N MET A 167 6.69 4.05 -20.69
CA MET A 167 7.39 4.61 -21.86
C MET A 167 7.76 3.52 -22.86
N GLY A 168 8.21 2.36 -22.39
CA GLY A 168 8.49 1.20 -23.25
C GLY A 168 7.23 0.70 -23.95
N LEU A 169 6.11 0.56 -23.24
CA LEU A 169 4.82 0.20 -23.84
C LEU A 169 4.35 1.23 -24.88
N ALA A 170 4.49 2.52 -24.60
CA ALA A 170 4.14 3.59 -25.53
C ALA A 170 5.01 3.57 -26.80
N ALA A 171 6.32 3.31 -26.66
CA ALA A 171 7.24 3.20 -27.79
C ALA A 171 6.93 1.98 -28.66
N VAL A 172 6.63 0.82 -28.06
CA VAL A 172 6.19 -0.37 -28.80
C VAL A 172 4.86 -0.11 -29.53
N GLY A 173 3.91 0.55 -28.86
CA GLY A 173 2.65 0.96 -29.49
C GLY A 173 2.87 1.88 -30.70
N LEU A 174 3.76 2.88 -30.58
CA LEU A 174 4.10 3.78 -31.68
C LEU A 174 4.77 3.02 -32.85
N MET A 175 5.67 2.08 -32.58
CA MET A 175 6.28 1.26 -33.64
C MET A 175 5.23 0.45 -34.40
N VAL A 176 4.29 -0.20 -33.71
CA VAL A 176 3.22 -0.98 -34.35
C VAL A 176 2.33 -0.08 -35.23
N VAL A 177 2.01 1.13 -34.77
CA VAL A 177 1.25 2.11 -35.57
C VAL A 177 2.04 2.55 -36.81
N THR A 178 3.33 2.86 -36.67
CA THR A 178 4.16 3.26 -37.82
C THR A 178 4.35 2.11 -38.82
N MET A 179 4.53 0.87 -38.35
CA MET A 179 4.62 -0.31 -39.23
C MET A 179 3.30 -0.57 -39.95
N THR A 180 2.15 -0.47 -39.28
CA THR A 180 0.85 -0.66 -39.92
C THR A 180 0.52 0.47 -40.91
N MET A 181 0.90 1.72 -40.60
CA MET A 181 0.81 2.83 -41.56
C MET A 181 1.75 2.65 -42.75
N GLY A 182 2.99 2.20 -42.53
CA GLY A 182 3.97 1.90 -43.59
C GLY A 182 3.46 0.81 -44.53
N VAL A 183 2.98 -0.31 -44.00
CA VAL A 183 2.38 -1.41 -44.79
C VAL A 183 1.14 -0.93 -45.57
N ARG A 184 0.35 -0.02 -45.00
CA ARG A 184 -0.83 0.55 -45.68
C ARG A 184 -0.43 1.51 -46.81
N ASN A 185 0.68 2.24 -46.66
CA ASN A 185 1.23 3.10 -47.70
C ASN A 185 1.84 2.30 -48.85
N GLU A 186 2.62 1.26 -48.56
CA GLU A 186 3.20 0.37 -49.58
C GLU A 186 2.12 -0.34 -50.42
N ARG A 187 1.00 -0.74 -49.80
CA ARG A 187 -0.17 -1.27 -50.54
C ARG A 187 -0.85 -0.23 -51.41
N ALA A 188 -0.85 1.05 -51.04
CA ALA A 188 -1.43 2.10 -51.86
C ALA A 188 -0.56 2.42 -53.08
N GLU A 189 0.76 2.43 -52.92
CA GLU A 189 1.72 2.67 -54.01
C GLU A 189 1.78 1.49 -55.00
N GLY A 190 1.71 0.24 -54.53
CA GLY A 190 1.70 -0.95 -55.38
C GLY A 190 0.44 -1.10 -56.26
N VAL A 191 -0.68 -0.46 -55.90
CA VAL A 191 -1.91 -0.44 -56.72
C VAL A 191 -1.82 0.64 -57.82
N SER A 192 -1.08 1.72 -57.59
CA SER A 192 -0.92 2.80 -58.59
C SER A 192 -0.04 2.38 -59.77
N THR A 193 0.98 1.56 -59.55
CA THR A 193 1.94 1.13 -60.59
C THR A 193 1.40 0.04 -61.53
N ALA A 194 0.33 -0.65 -61.15
CA ALA A 194 -0.29 -1.71 -61.96
C ALA A 194 -1.33 -1.21 -62.99
N SER A 195 -1.55 0.12 -63.09
CA SER A 195 -2.59 0.72 -63.96
C SER A 195 -2.06 1.43 -65.21
N GLY A 196 -0.76 1.28 -65.53
CA GLY A 196 -0.13 1.94 -66.66
C GLY A 196 0.70 1.00 -67.53
N VAL A 197 0.05 0.06 -68.23
CA VAL A 197 0.49 -0.54 -69.51
C VAL A 197 -0.75 -0.90 -70.32
#